data_AF-A0AAV1Q8U3-F1
#
_entry.id   AF-A0AAV1Q8U3-F1
#
_cell.length_a   1.000
_cell.length_b   1.000
_cell.length_c   1.000
_cell.angle_alpha   90.00
_cell.angle_beta   90.00
_cell.angle_gamma   90.00
#
_symmetry.space_group_name_H-M   'P 1'
#
loop_
_entity.id
_entity.type
_entity.pdbx_description
1 polymer ?
#
loop_
_entity_poly.entity_id
_entity_poly.type
_entity_poly.pdbx_seq_one_letter_code
_entity_poly.pdbx_strand_id
1 'polypeptide(L)'
;MMPISIVDGTGFREFCQELELRYRIPSLGTITNRIEEMYNSTSDNIKELLKDQDVALTKDGWTYLATASYVTATAHWISGDWESYLLQQKQKLLGLKTEKLINHCPTRWNSTYDMICLVSEQQAAVSAVISRMELTTSEWSLMEKVQPFKVATEVLSTDKYPTASAVLPLKDVLLSQLNKQTPDEPEPPAPAIITDLKKRYSEEKGAFMLLNKAS
;
A
#
# COMPACT_ATOMS: atom_id res chain seq x y z
N MET A 1 -28.00 -4.72 -23.23
CA MET A 1 -26.63 -4.87 -23.78
C MET A 1 -26.75 -4.84 -25.29
N MET A 2 -25.92 -4.07 -26.00
CA MET A 2 -25.96 -4.01 -27.48
C MET A 2 -25.07 -5.10 -28.09
N PRO A 3 -25.43 -5.66 -29.26
CA PRO A 3 -24.61 -6.67 -29.91
C PRO A 3 -23.30 -6.07 -30.42
N ILE A 4 -22.25 -6.89 -30.51
CA ILE A 4 -20.92 -6.46 -31.00
C ILE A 4 -21.00 -5.94 -32.45
N SER A 5 -21.97 -6.41 -33.23
CA SER A 5 -22.25 -5.95 -34.60
C SER A 5 -22.62 -4.46 -34.69
N ILE A 6 -22.85 -3.77 -33.57
CA ILE A 6 -23.08 -2.32 -33.55
C ILE A 6 -21.98 -1.53 -34.27
N VAL A 7 -20.74 -2.05 -34.29
CA VAL A 7 -19.60 -1.36 -34.93
C VAL A 7 -19.72 -1.26 -36.45
N ASP A 8 -20.61 -2.04 -37.05
CA ASP A 8 -20.95 -1.96 -38.47
C ASP A 8 -22.18 -1.08 -38.75
N GLY A 9 -22.88 -0.62 -37.71
CA GLY A 9 -24.02 0.26 -37.83
C GLY A 9 -23.63 1.66 -38.30
N THR A 10 -24.32 2.18 -39.33
CA THR A 10 -24.06 3.51 -39.90
C THR A 10 -24.12 4.62 -38.86
N GLY A 11 -25.20 4.66 -38.05
CA GLY A 11 -25.36 5.69 -37.01
C GLY A 11 -24.28 5.64 -35.92
N PHE A 12 -23.79 4.45 -35.55
CA PHE A 12 -22.68 4.34 -34.61
C PHE A 12 -21.37 4.86 -35.21
N ARG A 13 -21.15 4.61 -36.51
CA ARG A 13 -19.97 5.11 -37.22
C ARG A 13 -19.98 6.61 -37.41
N GLU A 14 -21.11 7.18 -37.80
CA GLU A 14 -21.32 8.63 -37.89
C GLU A 14 -21.09 9.29 -36.53
N PHE A 15 -21.66 8.74 -35.47
CA PHE A 15 -21.45 9.23 -34.10
C PHE A 15 -19.98 9.23 -33.67
N CYS A 16 -19.24 8.14 -33.91
CA CYS A 16 -17.82 8.07 -33.58
C CYS A 16 -16.97 9.05 -34.42
N GLN A 17 -17.35 9.31 -35.66
CA GLN A 17 -16.66 10.28 -36.53
C GLN A 17 -16.85 11.72 -36.04
N GLU A 18 -18.04 12.07 -35.53
CA GLU A 18 -18.30 13.36 -34.91
C GLU A 18 -17.47 13.56 -33.62
N LEU A 19 -17.25 12.50 -32.84
CA LEU A 19 -16.50 12.57 -31.59
C LEU A 19 -14.97 12.71 -31.79
N GLU A 20 -14.38 11.91 -32.67
CA GLU A 20 -12.95 11.97 -32.99
C GLU A 20 -12.71 11.51 -34.42
N LEU A 21 -12.49 12.49 -35.31
CA LEU A 21 -12.33 12.28 -36.76
C LEU A 21 -11.17 11.32 -37.12
N ARG A 22 -10.18 11.15 -36.24
CA ARG A 22 -9.04 10.25 -36.49
C ARG A 22 -9.27 8.83 -35.98
N TYR A 23 -10.34 8.59 -35.22
CA TYR A 23 -10.61 7.27 -34.67
C TYR A 23 -11.07 6.31 -35.77
N ARG A 24 -10.28 5.26 -35.99
CA ARG A 24 -10.65 4.17 -36.91
C ARG A 24 -11.39 3.09 -36.13
N ILE A 25 -12.69 3.00 -36.38
CA ILE A 25 -13.54 2.00 -35.76
C ILE A 25 -13.08 0.61 -36.24
N PRO A 26 -12.72 -0.30 -35.32
CA PRO A 26 -12.34 -1.66 -35.68
C PRO A 26 -13.53 -2.41 -36.26
N SER A 27 -13.26 -3.35 -37.18
CA SER A 27 -14.31 -4.21 -37.73
C SER A 27 -14.81 -5.20 -36.68
N LEU A 28 -16.00 -5.76 -36.91
CA LEU A 28 -16.54 -6.85 -36.09
C LEU A 28 -15.53 -8.00 -35.93
N GLY A 29 -14.84 -8.38 -37.02
CA GLY A 29 -13.80 -9.40 -36.98
C GLY A 29 -12.62 -9.02 -36.08
N THR A 30 -12.14 -7.76 -36.17
CA THR A 30 -11.06 -7.28 -35.30
C THR A 30 -11.46 -7.29 -33.82
N ILE A 31 -12.69 -6.90 -33.50
CA ILE A 31 -13.17 -6.91 -32.11
C ILE A 31 -13.33 -8.35 -31.60
N THR A 32 -13.90 -9.22 -32.43
CA THR A 32 -14.08 -10.64 -32.10
C THR A 32 -12.73 -11.30 -31.80
N ASN A 33 -11.74 -11.12 -32.68
CA ASN A 33 -10.39 -11.65 -32.48
C ASN A 33 -9.75 -11.13 -31.19
N ARG A 34 -9.90 -9.83 -30.87
CA ARG A 34 -9.38 -9.26 -29.62
C ARG A 34 -10.05 -9.85 -28.38
N ILE A 35 -11.35 -10.12 -28.43
CA ILE A 35 -12.08 -10.77 -27.34
C ILE A 35 -11.58 -12.20 -27.16
N GLU A 36 -11.36 -12.94 -28.24
CA GLU A 36 -10.81 -14.30 -28.20
C GLU A 36 -9.37 -14.31 -27.64
N GLU A 37 -8.51 -13.40 -28.08
CA GLU A 37 -7.16 -13.24 -27.55
C GLU A 37 -7.17 -12.95 -26.05
N MET A 38 -8.02 -12.00 -25.61
CA MET A 38 -8.19 -11.66 -24.20
C MET A 38 -8.71 -12.84 -23.38
N TYR A 39 -9.66 -13.60 -23.94
CA TYR A 39 -10.18 -14.82 -23.31
C TYR A 39 -9.08 -15.86 -23.15
N ASN A 40 -8.34 -16.17 -24.22
CA ASN A 40 -7.28 -17.18 -24.20
C ASN A 40 -6.18 -16.80 -23.20
N SER A 41 -5.71 -15.55 -23.24
CA SER A 41 -4.72 -15.02 -22.30
C SER A 41 -5.20 -15.11 -20.84
N THR A 42 -6.45 -14.71 -20.58
CA THR A 42 -7.02 -14.78 -19.22
C THR A 42 -7.19 -16.22 -18.76
N SER A 43 -7.65 -17.11 -19.64
CA SER A 43 -7.79 -18.54 -19.39
C SER A 43 -6.45 -19.16 -19.00
N ASP A 44 -5.37 -18.86 -19.71
CA ASP A 44 -4.05 -19.42 -19.43
C ASP A 44 -3.49 -18.88 -18.11
N ASN A 45 -3.68 -17.59 -17.81
CA ASN A 45 -3.33 -17.01 -16.51
C ASN A 45 -4.08 -17.71 -15.36
N ILE A 46 -5.39 -17.96 -15.52
CA ILE A 46 -6.20 -18.65 -14.50
C ILE A 46 -5.71 -20.10 -14.32
N LYS A 47 -5.39 -20.82 -15.41
CA LYS A 47 -4.85 -22.19 -15.31
C LYS A 47 -3.54 -22.23 -14.53
N GLU A 48 -2.65 -21.26 -14.74
CA GLU A 48 -1.41 -21.16 -13.95
C GLU A 48 -1.70 -20.89 -12.47
N LEU A 49 -2.61 -19.95 -12.17
CA LEU A 49 -2.99 -19.64 -10.79
C LEU A 49 -3.62 -20.82 -10.05
N LEU A 50 -4.33 -21.70 -10.76
CA LEU A 50 -5.03 -22.86 -10.20
C LEU A 50 -4.18 -24.13 -10.09
N LYS A 51 -2.96 -24.15 -10.65
CA LYS A 51 -2.16 -25.37 -10.83
C LYS A 51 -1.91 -26.16 -9.54
N ASP A 52 -1.79 -25.46 -8.42
CA ASP A 52 -1.50 -26.02 -7.09
C ASP A 52 -2.54 -25.57 -6.04
N GLN A 53 -3.79 -25.35 -6.45
CA GLN A 53 -4.86 -24.88 -5.57
C GLN A 53 -5.96 -25.93 -5.39
N ASP A 54 -6.51 -26.02 -4.18
CA ASP A 54 -7.76 -26.73 -3.94
C ASP A 54 -8.94 -25.90 -4.45
N VAL A 55 -9.77 -26.50 -5.32
CA VAL A 55 -10.86 -25.82 -6.01
C VAL A 55 -12.21 -26.44 -5.66
N ALA A 56 -13.16 -25.62 -5.25
CA ALA A 56 -14.57 -25.96 -5.13
C ALA A 56 -15.34 -25.52 -6.39
N LEU A 57 -16.06 -26.44 -7.02
CA LEU A 57 -16.89 -26.14 -8.19
C LEU A 57 -18.35 -26.04 -7.77
N THR A 58 -19.00 -24.96 -8.19
CA THR A 58 -20.47 -24.81 -8.13
C THR A 58 -21.01 -24.86 -9.55
N LYS A 59 -22.17 -25.51 -9.72
CA LYS A 59 -22.82 -25.63 -11.03
C LYS A 59 -24.20 -25.01 -10.96
N ASP A 60 -24.51 -24.14 -11.91
CA ASP A 60 -25.85 -23.62 -12.13
C ASP A 60 -26.35 -24.07 -13.51
N GLY A 61 -27.65 -24.35 -13.60
CA GLY A 61 -28.28 -24.85 -14.80
C GLY A 61 -29.57 -24.11 -15.08
N TRP A 62 -29.68 -23.49 -16.26
CA TRP A 62 -30.88 -22.76 -16.66
C TRP A 62 -31.30 -23.14 -18.08
N THR A 63 -32.59 -22.95 -18.37
CA THR A 63 -33.15 -23.15 -19.72
C THR A 63 -33.53 -21.80 -20.31
N TYR A 64 -32.98 -21.46 -21.47
CA TYR A 64 -33.36 -20.28 -22.24
C TYR A 64 -34.46 -20.65 -23.23
N LEU A 65 -35.54 -19.86 -23.27
CA LEU A 65 -36.65 -19.98 -24.22
C LEU A 65 -37.18 -21.42 -24.41
N ALA A 66 -37.21 -22.22 -23.35
CA ALA A 66 -37.67 -23.62 -23.33
C ALA A 66 -37.03 -24.57 -24.37
N THR A 67 -35.93 -24.17 -25.02
CA THR A 67 -35.34 -24.88 -26.18
C THR A 67 -33.84 -25.10 -26.05
N ALA A 68 -33.16 -24.36 -25.18
CA ALA A 68 -31.74 -24.54 -24.91
C ALA A 68 -31.45 -24.62 -23.41
N SER A 69 -30.88 -25.74 -22.97
CA SER A 69 -30.37 -25.92 -21.60
C SER A 69 -28.90 -25.53 -21.52
N TYR A 70 -28.57 -24.63 -20.60
CA TYR A 70 -27.22 -24.19 -20.32
C TYR A 70 -26.78 -24.68 -18.95
N VAL A 71 -25.48 -24.87 -18.82
CA VAL A 71 -24.83 -25.18 -17.56
C VAL A 71 -23.63 -24.25 -17.44
N THR A 72 -23.52 -23.56 -16.31
CA THR A 72 -22.29 -22.89 -15.93
C THR A 72 -21.65 -23.58 -14.74
N ALA A 73 -20.33 -23.67 -14.79
CA ALA A 73 -19.52 -24.05 -13.65
C ALA A 73 -18.76 -22.82 -13.17
N THR A 74 -18.77 -22.58 -11.86
CA THR A 74 -17.99 -21.52 -11.22
C THR A 74 -17.02 -22.17 -10.24
N ALA A 75 -15.73 -21.92 -10.47
CA ALA A 75 -14.64 -22.36 -9.61
C ALA A 75 -14.36 -21.32 -8.52
N HIS A 76 -14.27 -21.79 -7.28
CA HIS A 76 -13.88 -21.02 -6.10
C HIS A 76 -12.63 -21.64 -5.50
N TRP A 77 -11.66 -20.83 -5.13
CA TRP A 77 -10.43 -21.26 -4.47
C TRP A 77 -10.02 -20.25 -3.42
N ILE A 78 -9.20 -20.68 -2.47
CA ILE A 78 -8.59 -19.79 -1.48
C ILE A 78 -7.25 -19.35 -2.04
N SER A 79 -7.10 -18.04 -2.27
CA SER A 79 -5.80 -17.47 -2.64
C SER A 79 -4.88 -17.36 -1.43
N GLY A 80 -3.57 -17.31 -1.64
CA GLY A 80 -2.55 -17.10 -0.61
C GLY A 80 -2.62 -15.74 0.11
N ASP A 81 -3.55 -14.86 -0.27
CA ASP A 81 -3.86 -13.59 0.41
C ASP A 81 -5.00 -13.74 1.44
N TRP A 82 -5.29 -14.95 1.91
CA TRP A 82 -6.40 -15.23 2.83
C TRP A 82 -6.31 -14.40 4.11
N GLU A 83 -5.12 -14.19 4.65
CA GLU A 83 -4.86 -13.38 5.84
C GLU A 83 -5.24 -11.91 5.61
N SER A 84 -4.99 -11.38 4.41
CA SER A 84 -5.36 -10.02 4.02
C SER A 84 -6.88 -9.86 3.98
N TYR A 85 -7.58 -10.85 3.40
CA TYR A 85 -9.03 -10.89 3.41
C TYR A 85 -9.59 -10.97 4.84
N LEU A 86 -9.08 -11.90 5.66
CA LEU A 86 -9.51 -12.06 7.05
C LEU A 86 -9.29 -10.78 7.86
N LEU A 87 -8.13 -10.14 7.71
CA LEU A 87 -7.83 -8.88 8.38
C LEU A 87 -8.87 -7.81 8.01
N GLN A 88 -9.19 -7.69 6.73
CA GLN A 88 -10.20 -6.75 6.25
C GLN A 88 -11.57 -7.01 6.88
N GLN A 89 -11.98 -8.28 7.00
CA GLN A 89 -13.25 -8.64 7.64
C GLN A 89 -13.23 -8.34 9.14
N LYS A 90 -12.11 -8.62 9.84
CA LYS A 90 -11.95 -8.32 11.27
C LYS A 90 -11.96 -6.84 11.55
N GLN A 91 -11.27 -6.02 10.74
CA GLN A 91 -11.31 -4.56 10.83
C GLN A 91 -12.75 -4.04 10.72
N LYS A 92 -13.51 -4.50 9.72
CA LYS A 92 -14.92 -4.11 9.53
C LYS A 92 -15.80 -4.53 10.71
N LEU A 93 -15.63 -5.76 11.19
CA LEU A 93 -16.40 -6.29 12.33
C LEU A 93 -16.16 -5.48 13.61
N LEU A 94 -14.93 -5.00 13.82
CA LEU A 94 -14.52 -4.21 14.98
C LEU A 94 -14.77 -2.69 14.79
N GLY A 95 -15.32 -2.26 13.64
CA GLY A 95 -15.52 -0.84 13.34
C GLY A 95 -14.23 -0.04 13.13
N LEU A 96 -13.11 -0.72 12.85
CA LEU A 96 -11.82 -0.09 12.57
C LEU A 96 -11.73 0.38 11.12
N LYS A 97 -10.88 1.38 10.88
CA LYS A 97 -10.55 1.83 9.54
C LYS A 97 -9.94 0.67 8.74
N THR A 98 -10.49 0.40 7.57
CA THR A 98 -9.99 -0.66 6.69
C THR A 98 -8.72 -0.20 5.99
N GLU A 99 -7.57 -0.68 6.44
CA GLU A 99 -6.26 -0.37 5.83
C GLU A 99 -5.44 -1.64 5.62
N LYS A 100 -4.58 -1.63 4.60
CA LYS A 100 -3.60 -2.70 4.39
C LYS A 100 -2.43 -2.50 5.34
N LEU A 101 -1.88 -3.60 5.88
CA LEU A 101 -0.66 -3.53 6.67
C LEU A 101 0.50 -2.96 5.84
N ILE A 102 1.35 -2.17 6.50
CA ILE A 102 2.56 -1.60 5.91
C ILE A 102 3.68 -2.60 6.11
N ASN A 103 4.33 -3.05 5.05
CA ASN A 103 5.53 -3.87 5.15
C ASN A 103 6.77 -3.00 5.38
N HIS A 104 7.73 -3.51 6.14
CA HIS A 104 9.05 -2.90 6.28
C HIS A 104 9.69 -2.69 4.89
N CYS A 105 10.24 -1.50 4.65
CA CYS A 105 10.93 -1.15 3.42
C CYS A 105 12.28 -0.46 3.74
N PRO A 106 13.44 -1.12 3.55
CA PRO A 106 14.74 -0.57 3.93
C PRO A 106 15.09 0.76 3.25
N THR A 107 14.53 1.03 2.07
CA THR A 107 14.77 2.26 1.30
C THR A 107 13.82 3.40 1.69
N ARG A 108 12.80 3.13 2.52
CA ARG A 108 11.85 4.14 3.01
C ARG A 108 12.02 4.29 4.51
N TRP A 109 12.72 5.36 4.91
CA TRP A 109 13.25 5.56 6.27
C TRP A 109 12.22 5.37 7.40
N ASN A 110 10.97 5.82 7.20
CA ASN A 110 9.92 5.76 8.23
C ASN A 110 9.07 4.47 8.21
N SER A 111 9.30 3.54 7.27
CA SER A 111 8.44 2.38 7.06
C SER A 111 8.30 1.47 8.28
N THR A 112 9.39 1.26 9.03
CA THR A 112 9.37 0.43 10.25
C THR A 112 8.52 1.06 11.35
N TYR A 113 8.64 2.38 11.55
CA TYR A 113 7.84 3.10 12.53
C TYR A 113 6.36 3.09 12.14
N ASP A 114 6.04 3.38 10.87
CA ASP A 114 4.67 3.39 10.37
C ASP A 114 4.01 2.00 10.45
N MET A 115 4.76 0.94 10.16
CA MET A 115 4.31 -0.46 10.33
C MET A 115 3.92 -0.75 11.78
N ILE A 116 4.76 -0.39 12.74
CA ILE A 116 4.51 -0.69 14.16
C ILE A 116 3.32 0.10 14.68
N CYS A 117 3.22 1.40 14.36
CA CYS A 117 2.06 2.22 14.75
C CYS A 117 0.76 1.63 14.20
N LEU A 118 0.72 1.29 12.91
CA LEU A 118 -0.48 0.74 12.27
C LEU A 118 -0.90 -0.58 12.90
N VAL A 119 0.06 -1.48 13.13
CA VAL A 119 -0.19 -2.76 13.79
C VAL A 119 -0.80 -2.55 15.17
N SER A 120 -0.28 -1.59 15.94
CA SER A 120 -0.81 -1.34 17.27
C SER A 120 -2.21 -0.75 17.24
N GLU A 121 -2.48 0.22 16.37
CA GLU A 121 -3.82 0.80 16.23
C GLU A 121 -4.85 -0.27 15.86
N GLN A 122 -4.40 -1.33 15.18
CA GLN A 122 -5.22 -2.43 14.72
C GLN A 122 -4.97 -3.74 15.49
N GLN A 123 -4.40 -3.68 16.69
CA GLN A 123 -3.91 -4.85 17.43
C GLN A 123 -4.99 -5.93 17.60
N ALA A 124 -6.23 -5.54 17.88
CA ALA A 124 -7.35 -6.48 18.02
C ALA A 124 -7.66 -7.24 16.71
N ALA A 125 -7.61 -6.56 15.56
CA ALA A 125 -7.84 -7.18 14.26
C ALA A 125 -6.64 -8.04 13.82
N VAL A 126 -5.41 -7.54 14.04
CA VAL A 126 -4.17 -8.22 13.68
C VAL A 126 -3.97 -9.48 14.53
N SER A 127 -4.15 -9.40 15.85
CA SER A 127 -4.03 -10.54 16.77
C SER A 127 -5.05 -11.64 16.46
N ALA A 128 -6.24 -11.27 15.99
CA ALA A 128 -7.27 -12.23 15.57
C ALA A 128 -6.93 -13.00 14.28
N VAL A 129 -6.00 -12.50 13.46
CA VAL A 129 -5.56 -13.14 12.20
C VAL A 129 -4.19 -13.80 12.36
N ILE A 130 -3.26 -13.10 13.01
CA ILE A 130 -1.88 -13.53 13.26
C ILE A 130 -1.76 -13.68 14.78
N SER A 131 -1.84 -14.91 15.28
CA SER A 131 -2.03 -15.24 16.71
C SER A 131 -0.88 -14.85 17.66
N ARG A 132 0.02 -13.92 17.33
CA ARG A 132 1.25 -13.65 18.09
C ARG A 132 1.79 -12.22 17.94
N MET A 133 0.97 -11.20 18.16
CA MET A 133 1.45 -9.82 18.09
C MET A 133 0.99 -9.01 19.31
N GLU A 134 1.77 -9.12 20.38
CA GLU A 134 1.68 -8.22 21.53
C GLU A 134 3.08 -7.66 21.78
N LEU A 135 3.21 -6.33 21.67
CA LEU A 135 4.44 -5.65 22.02
C LEU A 135 4.56 -5.60 23.55
N THR A 136 5.77 -5.87 24.04
CA THR A 136 6.14 -5.71 25.44
C THR A 136 6.20 -4.23 25.83
N THR A 137 6.07 -3.93 27.12
CA THR A 137 6.17 -2.55 27.64
C THR A 137 7.51 -1.88 27.27
N SER A 138 8.60 -2.65 27.18
CA SER A 138 9.91 -2.15 26.75
C SER A 138 9.97 -1.79 25.26
N GLU A 139 9.25 -2.53 24.40
CA GLU A 139 9.17 -2.20 22.97
C GLU A 139 8.34 -0.93 22.73
N TRP A 140 7.32 -0.73 23.58
CA TRP A 140 6.53 0.49 23.61
C TRP A 140 7.35 1.74 23.94
N SER A 141 8.18 1.68 24.98
CA SER A 141 9.02 2.83 25.35
C SER A 141 10.08 3.15 24.29
N LEU A 142 10.51 2.16 23.49
CA LEU A 142 11.38 2.39 22.35
C LEU A 142 10.68 3.15 21.22
N MET A 143 9.40 2.84 20.93
CA MET A 143 8.64 3.56 19.89
C MET A 143 8.45 5.04 20.21
N GLU A 144 8.21 5.38 21.48
CA GLU A 144 8.14 6.77 21.92
C GLU A 144 9.46 7.52 21.68
N LYS A 145 10.61 6.84 21.85
CA LYS A 145 11.93 7.42 21.60
C LYS A 145 12.25 7.59 20.11
N VAL A 146 11.65 6.79 19.23
CA VAL A 146 11.85 6.85 17.77
C VAL A 146 10.92 7.88 17.11
N GLN A 147 9.74 8.14 17.68
CA GLN A 147 8.74 9.08 17.15
C GLN A 147 9.31 10.47 16.77
N PRO A 148 10.19 11.12 17.56
CA PRO A 148 10.80 12.39 17.18
C PRO A 148 11.60 12.34 15.88
N PHE A 149 12.25 11.22 15.55
CA PHE A 149 13.02 11.05 14.32
C PHE A 149 12.11 10.97 13.08
N LYS A 150 10.95 10.33 13.23
CA LYS A 150 9.93 10.33 12.17
C LYS A 150 9.50 11.75 11.83
N VAL A 151 9.18 12.55 12.85
CA VAL A 151 8.77 13.95 12.68
C VAL A 151 9.89 14.77 12.02
N ALA A 152 11.14 14.63 12.50
CA ALA A 152 12.27 15.34 11.93
C ALA A 152 12.50 14.99 10.46
N THR A 153 12.41 13.71 10.09
CA THR A 153 12.59 13.28 8.70
C THR A 153 11.45 13.73 7.79
N GLU A 154 10.20 13.77 8.24
CA GLU A 154 9.07 14.34 7.47
C GLU A 154 9.26 15.84 7.21
N VAL A 155 9.69 16.59 8.23
CA VAL A 155 9.98 18.02 8.08
C VAL A 155 11.12 18.25 7.10
N LEU A 156 12.19 17.45 7.15
CA LEU A 156 13.35 17.61 6.26
C LEU A 156 13.11 17.10 4.84
N SER A 157 12.19 16.16 4.65
CA SER A 157 11.90 15.53 3.35
C SER A 157 10.81 16.25 2.54
N THR A 158 10.25 17.35 3.06
CA THR A 158 9.27 18.15 2.31
C THR A 158 9.94 19.00 1.23
N ASP A 159 9.25 19.16 0.11
CA ASP A 159 9.62 19.99 -1.03
C ASP A 159 8.88 21.34 -1.06
N LYS A 160 7.97 21.58 -0.11
CA LYS A 160 7.12 22.77 -0.08
C LYS A 160 7.85 24.04 0.35
N TYR A 161 8.93 23.90 1.11
CA TYR A 161 9.71 25.03 1.65
C TYR A 161 11.16 24.64 1.91
N PRO A 162 12.11 25.59 1.94
CA PRO A 162 13.50 25.30 2.29
C PRO A 162 13.63 24.74 3.71
N THR A 163 14.27 23.57 3.84
CA THR A 163 14.39 22.83 5.12
C THR A 163 15.77 22.93 5.76
N ALA A 164 16.77 23.47 5.05
CA ALA A 164 18.16 23.54 5.52
C ALA A 164 18.30 24.30 6.86
N SER A 165 17.51 25.36 7.07
CA SER A 165 17.49 26.13 8.32
C SER A 165 16.89 25.35 9.50
N ALA A 166 16.08 24.31 9.24
CA ALA A 166 15.47 23.49 10.27
C ALA A 166 16.42 22.40 10.81
N VAL A 167 17.53 22.11 10.14
CA VAL A 167 18.45 21.01 10.50
C VAL A 167 19.01 21.17 11.92
N LEU A 168 19.47 22.36 12.30
CA LEU A 168 20.06 22.58 13.62
C LEU A 168 19.02 22.64 14.74
N PRO A 169 17.89 23.39 14.59
CA PRO A 169 16.80 23.30 15.55
C PRO A 169 16.32 21.86 15.77
N LEU A 170 16.17 21.08 14.70
CA LEU A 170 15.78 19.67 14.82
C LEU A 170 16.83 18.83 15.51
N LYS A 171 18.13 19.05 15.25
CA LYS A 171 19.22 18.39 16.00
C LYS A 171 19.09 18.64 17.50
N ASP A 172 18.92 19.90 17.89
CA ASP A 172 18.87 20.29 19.30
C ASP A 172 17.61 19.74 19.97
N VAL A 173 16.48 19.75 19.27
CA VAL A 173 15.24 19.09 19.72
C VAL A 173 15.47 17.59 19.90
N LEU A 174 16.01 16.88 18.90
CA LEU A 174 16.26 15.43 19.00
C LEU A 174 17.20 15.09 20.17
N LEU A 175 18.28 15.85 20.35
CA LEU A 175 19.19 15.67 21.50
C LEU A 175 18.48 15.94 22.82
N SER A 176 17.61 16.95 22.90
CA SER A 176 16.83 17.21 24.11
C SER A 176 15.89 16.06 24.45
N GLN A 177 15.25 15.43 23.45
CA GLN A 177 14.32 14.32 23.65
C GLN A 177 15.05 13.04 24.07
N LEU A 178 16.19 12.74 23.44
CA LEU A 178 17.01 11.56 23.77
C LEU A 178 17.63 11.61 25.17
N ASN A 179 17.87 12.82 25.71
CA ASN A 179 18.45 13.01 27.04
C ASN A 179 17.40 13.05 28.17
N LYS A 180 16.09 13.01 27.85
CA LYS A 180 15.05 12.91 28.88
C LYS A 180 15.11 11.52 29.51
N GLN A 181 15.61 11.44 30.75
CA GLN A 181 15.55 10.22 31.56
C GLN A 181 14.21 10.17 32.32
N THR A 182 13.54 9.02 32.26
CA THR A 182 12.55 8.62 33.26
C THR A 182 13.29 7.94 34.42
N PRO A 183 12.89 8.16 35.69
CA PRO A 183 13.65 7.70 36.86
C PRO A 183 13.82 6.17 37.01
N ASP A 184 13.13 5.36 36.20
CA ASP A 184 12.90 3.93 36.47
C ASP A 184 13.34 2.98 35.34
N GLU A 185 14.07 3.47 34.32
CA GLU A 185 14.53 2.63 33.19
C GLU A 185 16.02 2.26 33.29
N PRO A 186 16.40 0.99 32.96
CA PRO A 186 17.79 0.59 32.81
C PRO A 186 18.44 1.31 31.62
N GLU A 187 19.78 1.44 31.67
CA GLU A 187 20.61 2.29 30.80
C GLU A 187 20.11 2.46 29.34
N PRO A 188 20.22 3.68 28.78
CA PRO A 188 19.56 4.02 27.53
C PRO A 188 20.14 3.23 26.34
N PRO A 189 19.31 2.83 25.36
CA PRO A 189 19.78 2.40 24.03
C PRO A 189 20.36 3.56 23.19
N ALA A 190 20.47 4.77 23.76
CA ALA A 190 20.75 6.03 23.08
C ALA A 190 22.20 6.55 23.03
N PRO A 191 23.23 6.03 23.73
CA PRO A 191 24.53 6.70 23.76
C PRO A 191 25.22 6.70 22.40
N ALA A 192 25.03 5.64 21.60
CA ALA A 192 25.55 5.56 20.23
C ALA A 192 24.88 6.59 19.30
N ILE A 193 23.54 6.73 19.37
CA ILE A 193 22.78 7.67 18.55
C ILE A 193 23.12 9.12 18.91
N ILE A 194 23.21 9.44 20.21
CA ILE A 194 23.60 10.76 20.69
C ILE A 194 25.02 11.09 20.23
N THR A 195 25.94 10.13 20.30
CA THR A 195 27.32 10.30 19.84
C THR A 195 27.39 10.53 18.34
N ASP A 196 26.64 9.76 17.54
CA ASP A 196 26.60 9.91 16.08
C ASP A 196 26.02 11.27 15.67
N LEU A 197 24.89 11.69 16.26
CA LEU A 197 24.27 13.00 15.99
C LEU A 197 25.22 14.16 16.32
N LYS A 198 25.91 14.09 17.47
CA LYS A 198 26.88 15.12 17.87
C LYS A 198 28.09 15.15 16.92
N LYS A 199 28.58 13.99 16.50
CA LYS A 199 29.73 13.87 15.59
C LYS A 199 29.39 14.36 14.17
N ARG A 200 28.22 14.01 13.66
CA ARG A 200 27.82 14.28 12.27
C ARG A 200 27.47 15.75 12.00
N TYR A 201 26.99 16.43 13.02
CA TYR A 201 26.61 17.85 12.97
C TYR A 201 27.44 18.68 13.96
N SER A 202 28.71 18.31 14.16
CA SER A 202 29.68 19.12 14.90
C SER A 202 29.94 20.43 14.17
N GLU A 203 30.23 21.50 14.90
CA GLU A 203 30.48 22.83 14.38
C GLU A 203 31.80 22.92 13.58
N GLU A 204 31.91 22.25 12.43
CA GLU A 204 32.96 22.57 11.46
C GLU A 204 32.54 23.80 10.65
N LYS A 205 33.27 24.88 10.92
CA LYS A 205 33.09 26.30 10.56
C LYS A 205 32.98 26.65 9.06
N GLY A 206 32.83 25.69 8.14
CA GLY A 206 32.90 25.93 6.70
C GLY A 206 31.55 26.15 5.99
N ALA A 207 30.51 25.39 6.36
CA ALA A 207 29.26 25.33 5.57
C ALA A 207 28.24 26.44 5.90
N PHE A 208 28.40 27.09 7.06
CA PHE A 208 27.44 28.05 7.60
C PHE A 208 27.36 29.39 6.85
N MET A 209 28.36 29.75 6.06
CA MET A 209 28.36 31.04 5.34
C MET A 209 27.39 31.10 4.15
N LEU A 210 26.90 29.97 3.64
CA LEU A 210 26.11 29.95 2.41
C LEU A 210 24.59 30.01 2.62
N LEU A 211 24.09 29.67 3.81
CA LEU A 211 22.64 29.52 4.03
C LEU A 211 21.94 30.79 4.56
N ASN A 212 22.68 31.80 5.04
CA ASN A 212 22.13 33.05 5.58
C ASN A 212 22.17 34.25 4.61
N LYS A 213 22.38 34.03 3.31
CA LYS A 213 22.46 35.11 2.30
C LYS A 213 21.31 35.15 1.28
N ALA A 214 20.19 34.49 1.56
CA ALA A 214 18.98 34.65 0.77
C ALA A 214 17.84 35.19 1.65
N SER A 215 17.83 36.51 1.83
CA SER A 215 16.64 37.30 2.18
C SER A 215 16.43 38.32 1.07
#